data_AF-A0AAE6CHK2-F1
#
_entry.id   AF-A0AAE6CHK2-F1
#
_cell.length_a   1.000
_cell.length_b   1.000
_cell.length_c   1.000
_cell.angle_alpha   90.00
_cell.angle_beta   90.00
_cell.angle_gamma   90.00
#
_symmetry.space_group_name_H-M   'P 1'
#
loop_
_entity.id
_entity.type
_entity.pdbx_description
1 polymer ?
#
loop_
_entity_poly.entity_id
_entity_poly.type
_entity_poly.pdbx_seq_one_letter_code
_entity_poly.pdbx_strand_id
1 'polypeptide(L)'
;MRHISENKSFISIGLIKSKVFAAFLFSCLFAIQSACATNKTIHSTEARDFCEAHNPERWEKYWREGGAESTESYYQQLASEIKSSIKTDEFRRIFKDQLEIPPDEYRKQYPNDYVYYKEKISALLGEEWDCEYLKYHYVYELKEE
;
A
#
# COMPACT_ATOMS: atom_id res chain seq x y z
N MET A 1 -35.28 65.81 -46.62
CA MET A 1 -34.71 64.45 -46.77
C MET A 1 -34.15 64.02 -45.43
N ARG A 2 -34.40 62.75 -45.08
CA ARG A 2 -34.06 62.05 -43.83
C ARG A 2 -32.53 61.93 -43.66
N HIS A 3 -32.05 61.91 -42.42
CA HIS A 3 -31.23 60.84 -41.81
C HIS A 3 -30.64 61.35 -40.46
N ILE A 4 -31.15 60.86 -39.33
CA ILE A 4 -30.60 59.79 -38.46
C ILE A 4 -29.79 60.34 -37.27
N SER A 5 -30.37 60.08 -36.10
CA SER A 5 -29.82 60.06 -34.73
C SER A 5 -28.49 59.30 -34.62
N GLU A 6 -27.56 59.79 -33.78
CA GLU A 6 -26.78 58.90 -32.91
C GLU A 6 -26.62 59.49 -31.50
N ASN A 7 -27.36 58.86 -30.59
CA ASN A 7 -27.19 58.86 -29.15
C ASN A 7 -26.02 57.93 -28.81
N LYS A 8 -25.00 58.38 -28.05
CA LYS A 8 -23.98 57.49 -27.47
C LYS A 8 -23.89 57.69 -25.97
N SER A 9 -24.75 56.93 -25.30
CA SER A 9 -24.61 56.54 -23.90
C SER A 9 -23.35 55.68 -23.74
N PHE A 10 -22.37 56.19 -23.00
CA PHE A 10 -21.25 55.37 -22.53
C PHE A 10 -21.70 54.63 -21.27
N ILE A 11 -21.98 53.35 -21.44
CA ILE A 11 -22.28 52.40 -20.37
C ILE A 11 -20.98 52.15 -19.59
N SER A 12 -20.99 52.50 -18.31
CA SER A 12 -19.99 52.11 -17.32
C SER A 12 -19.94 50.59 -17.21
N ILE A 13 -18.82 49.99 -17.62
CA ILE A 13 -18.58 48.55 -17.48
C ILE A 13 -18.25 48.27 -16.01
N GLY A 14 -19.25 47.73 -15.32
CA GLY A 14 -19.17 47.33 -13.93
C GLY A 14 -18.13 46.26 -13.64
N LEU A 15 -17.52 46.41 -12.46
CA LEU A 15 -16.75 45.43 -11.72
C LEU A 15 -17.55 44.13 -11.52
N ILE A 16 -17.32 43.12 -12.36
CA ILE A 16 -17.77 41.74 -12.10
C ILE A 16 -16.60 40.79 -12.36
N LYS A 17 -15.57 40.83 -11.50
CA LYS A 17 -14.48 39.83 -11.49
C LYS A 17 -13.95 39.61 -10.07
N SER A 18 -14.75 39.04 -9.17
CA SER A 18 -14.22 38.67 -7.84
C SER A 18 -14.93 37.54 -7.08
N LYS A 19 -15.84 36.77 -7.70
CA LYS A 19 -16.52 35.67 -6.99
C LYS A 19 -16.36 34.27 -7.60
N VAL A 20 -15.79 34.14 -8.80
CA VAL A 20 -15.65 32.84 -9.48
C VAL A 20 -14.32 32.14 -9.16
N PHE A 21 -13.29 32.88 -8.71
CA PHE A 21 -11.96 32.30 -8.44
C PHE A 21 -11.87 31.48 -7.13
N ALA A 22 -12.75 31.75 -6.15
CA ALA A 22 -12.73 31.01 -4.88
C ALA A 22 -13.35 29.61 -4.97
N ALA A 23 -14.30 29.39 -5.89
CA ALA A 23 -14.96 28.09 -6.04
C ALA A 23 -14.07 27.03 -6.71
N PHE A 24 -13.14 27.43 -7.58
CA PHE A 24 -12.25 26.50 -8.27
C PHE A 24 -11.11 25.99 -7.37
N LEU A 25 -10.65 26.80 -6.41
CA LEU A 25 -9.62 26.41 -5.45
C LEU A 25 -10.12 25.46 -4.36
N PHE A 26 -11.42 25.48 -4.05
CA PHE A 26 -12.01 24.59 -3.06
C PHE A 26 -12.23 23.16 -3.59
N SER A 27 -12.47 22.99 -4.89
CA SER A 27 -12.67 21.67 -5.52
C SER A 27 -11.40 20.82 -5.59
N CYS A 28 -10.22 21.44 -5.68
CA CYS A 28 -8.94 20.71 -5.71
C CYS A 28 -8.56 20.10 -4.35
N LEU A 29 -8.99 20.69 -3.23
CA LEU A 29 -8.61 20.19 -1.89
C LEU A 29 -9.40 18.93 -1.49
N PHE A 30 -10.64 18.78 -1.95
CA PHE A 30 -11.45 17.58 -1.68
C PHE A 30 -10.95 16.33 -2.42
N ALA A 31 -10.38 16.48 -3.61
CA ALA A 31 -9.83 15.35 -4.38
C ALA A 31 -8.59 14.73 -3.72
N ILE A 32 -7.76 15.54 -3.05
CA ILE A 32 -6.50 15.08 -2.44
C ILE A 32 -6.77 14.26 -1.16
N GLN A 33 -7.77 14.65 -0.35
CA GLN A 33 -8.11 13.88 0.86
C GLN A 33 -8.73 12.51 0.54
N SER A 34 -9.52 12.41 -0.54
CA SER A 34 -10.18 11.16 -0.91
C SER A 34 -9.17 10.10 -1.43
N ALA A 35 -8.09 10.52 -2.08
CA ALA A 35 -7.02 9.63 -2.53
C ALA A 35 -6.23 9.01 -1.37
N CYS A 36 -5.88 9.80 -0.35
CA CYS A 36 -5.15 9.28 0.82
C CYS A 36 -5.98 8.27 1.64
N ALA A 37 -7.29 8.50 1.80
CA ALA A 37 -8.16 7.56 2.52
C ALA A 37 -8.36 6.23 1.75
N THR A 38 -8.42 6.29 0.42
CA THR A 38 -8.55 5.11 -0.44
C THR A 38 -7.27 4.26 -0.40
N ASN A 39 -6.09 4.88 -0.45
CA ASN A 39 -4.81 4.17 -0.41
C ASN A 39 -4.58 3.46 0.93
N LYS A 40 -4.91 4.10 2.06
CA LYS A 40 -4.81 3.44 3.38
C LYS A 40 -5.69 2.18 3.45
N THR A 41 -6.90 2.24 2.91
CA THR A 41 -7.83 1.10 2.90
C THR A 41 -7.31 -0.08 2.04
N ILE A 42 -6.68 0.22 0.91
CA ILE A 42 -6.08 -0.81 0.04
C ILE A 42 -4.89 -1.47 0.75
N HIS A 43 -3.95 -0.69 1.29
CA HIS A 43 -2.78 -1.26 1.97
C HIS A 43 -3.15 -2.07 3.21
N SER A 44 -4.15 -1.65 3.99
CA SER A 44 -4.65 -2.45 5.12
C SER A 44 -5.21 -3.80 4.65
N THR A 45 -5.87 -3.82 3.49
CA THR A 45 -6.37 -5.06 2.88
C THR A 45 -5.21 -5.96 2.42
N GLU A 46 -4.23 -5.39 1.71
CA GLU A 46 -3.03 -6.13 1.29
C GLU A 46 -2.25 -6.70 2.48
N ALA A 47 -2.09 -5.91 3.56
CA ALA A 47 -1.41 -6.32 4.78
C ALA A 47 -2.12 -7.50 5.46
N ARG A 48 -3.46 -7.46 5.54
CA ARG A 48 -4.27 -8.55 6.06
C ARG A 48 -4.12 -9.80 5.19
N ASP A 49 -4.28 -9.67 3.89
CA ASP A 49 -4.23 -10.80 2.96
C ASP A 49 -2.82 -11.42 2.89
N PHE A 50 -1.77 -10.60 3.03
CA PHE A 50 -0.38 -11.05 3.18
C PHE A 50 -0.18 -11.85 4.48
N CYS A 51 -0.77 -11.41 5.59
CA CYS A 51 -0.74 -12.18 6.83
C CYS A 51 -1.47 -13.52 6.67
N GLU A 52 -2.64 -13.52 6.04
CA GLU A 52 -3.44 -14.73 5.82
C GLU A 52 -2.77 -15.72 4.84
N ALA A 53 -1.96 -15.25 3.90
CA ALA A 53 -1.13 -16.11 3.07
C ALA A 53 -0.13 -16.94 3.91
N HIS A 54 0.25 -16.45 5.09
CA HIS A 54 1.12 -17.15 6.04
C HIS A 54 0.33 -18.00 7.05
N ASN A 55 -1.00 -18.10 6.97
CA ASN A 55 -1.77 -18.86 7.95
C ASN A 55 -1.37 -20.36 7.89
N PRO A 56 -0.80 -20.93 8.98
CA PRO A 56 -0.27 -22.30 8.98
C PRO A 56 -1.33 -23.37 8.71
N GLU A 57 -2.60 -23.12 9.09
CA GLU A 57 -3.70 -24.06 8.86
C GLU A 57 -3.93 -24.32 7.35
N ARG A 58 -3.62 -23.34 6.50
CA ARG A 58 -3.78 -23.45 5.04
C ARG A 58 -2.71 -24.34 4.40
N TRP A 59 -1.60 -24.55 5.10
CA TRP A 59 -0.43 -25.26 4.62
C TRP A 59 -0.24 -26.64 5.24
N GLU A 60 -1.12 -27.05 6.15
CA GLU A 60 -1.04 -28.31 6.91
C GLU A 60 -0.79 -29.53 6.01
N LYS A 61 -1.42 -29.58 4.84
CA LYS A 61 -1.26 -30.69 3.88
C LYS A 61 0.19 -30.87 3.40
N TYR A 62 0.94 -29.79 3.21
CA TYR A 62 2.34 -29.86 2.76
C TYR A 62 3.28 -30.29 3.88
N TRP A 63 2.96 -29.90 5.11
CA TRP A 63 3.73 -30.22 6.31
C TRP A 63 3.57 -31.68 6.73
N ARG A 64 2.36 -32.22 6.57
CA ARG A 64 2.08 -33.63 6.86
C ARG A 64 2.75 -34.60 5.89
N GLU A 65 2.98 -34.19 4.65
CA GLU A 65 3.61 -35.03 3.62
C GLU A 65 5.14 -35.07 3.75
N GLY A 66 5.75 -34.04 4.37
CA GLY A 66 7.12 -34.04 4.90
C GLY A 66 8.28 -34.32 3.91
N GLY A 67 8.01 -34.41 2.61
CA GLY A 67 9.00 -34.71 1.58
C GLY A 67 9.58 -33.46 0.93
N ALA A 68 10.76 -33.56 0.32
CA ALA A 68 11.38 -32.44 -0.39
C ALA A 68 10.48 -31.83 -1.48
N GLU A 69 9.74 -32.68 -2.20
CA GLU A 69 8.75 -32.23 -3.20
C GLU A 69 7.57 -31.46 -2.56
N SER A 70 7.11 -31.86 -1.36
CA SER A 70 6.04 -31.16 -0.66
C SER A 70 6.51 -29.82 -0.09
N THR A 71 7.78 -29.74 0.33
CA THR A 71 8.43 -28.49 0.73
C THR A 71 8.60 -27.50 -0.43
N GLU A 72 9.06 -27.96 -1.61
CA GLU A 72 9.17 -27.10 -2.79
C GLU A 72 7.79 -26.61 -3.25
N SER A 73 6.81 -27.50 -3.31
CA SER A 73 5.43 -27.14 -3.67
C SER A 73 4.83 -26.12 -2.71
N TYR A 74 5.12 -26.25 -1.41
CA TYR A 74 4.73 -25.29 -0.38
C TYR A 74 5.30 -23.90 -0.67
N TYR A 75 6.61 -23.76 -0.87
CA TYR A 75 7.22 -22.45 -1.12
C TYR A 75 6.73 -21.82 -2.43
N GLN A 76 6.55 -22.60 -3.49
CA GLN A 76 6.02 -22.10 -4.76
C GLN A 76 4.59 -21.57 -4.60
N GLN A 77 3.74 -22.26 -3.83
CA GLN A 77 2.37 -21.81 -3.61
C GLN A 77 2.28 -20.62 -2.67
N LEU A 78 3.06 -20.60 -1.59
CA LEU A 78 3.17 -19.44 -0.72
C LEU A 78 3.59 -18.19 -1.52
N ALA A 79 4.63 -18.30 -2.35
CA ALA A 79 5.07 -17.20 -3.20
C ALA A 79 3.99 -16.74 -4.19
N SER A 80 3.22 -17.67 -4.77
CA SER A 80 2.10 -17.37 -5.65
C SER A 80 0.99 -16.61 -4.92
N GLU A 81 0.62 -17.05 -3.72
CA GLU A 81 -0.38 -16.41 -2.88
C GLU A 81 0.04 -15.00 -2.47
N ILE A 82 1.27 -14.84 -1.96
CA ILE A 82 1.84 -13.53 -1.62
C ILE A 82 1.77 -12.61 -2.85
N LYS A 83 2.25 -13.06 -4.01
CA LYS A 83 2.20 -12.28 -5.26
C LYS A 83 0.78 -11.88 -5.64
N SER A 84 -0.20 -12.73 -5.37
CA SER A 84 -1.61 -12.46 -5.65
C SER A 84 -2.24 -11.49 -4.65
N SER A 85 -1.81 -11.48 -3.38
CA SER A 85 -2.30 -10.58 -2.34
C SER A 85 -1.84 -9.12 -2.56
N ILE A 86 -0.66 -8.95 -3.16
CA ILE A 86 -0.04 -7.64 -3.36
C ILE A 86 -0.45 -7.04 -4.71
N LYS A 87 -1.10 -5.88 -4.67
CA LYS A 87 -1.64 -5.14 -5.81
C LYS A 87 -0.84 -3.88 -6.10
N THR A 88 -0.56 -3.06 -5.08
CA THR A 88 0.02 -1.72 -5.17
C THR A 88 1.54 -1.71 -5.31
N ASP A 89 2.08 -0.65 -5.89
CA ASP A 89 3.53 -0.52 -6.08
C ASP A 89 4.26 -0.22 -4.77
N GLU A 90 3.63 0.52 -3.88
CA GLU A 90 4.14 0.84 -2.54
C GLU A 90 4.33 -0.44 -1.72
N PHE A 91 3.34 -1.33 -1.72
CA PHE A 91 3.44 -2.59 -0.99
C PHE A 91 4.44 -3.55 -1.67
N ARG A 92 4.48 -3.60 -3.01
CA ARG A 92 5.52 -4.37 -3.75
C ARG A 92 6.93 -3.90 -3.42
N ARG A 93 7.12 -2.60 -3.17
CA ARG A 93 8.44 -2.01 -2.91
C ARG A 93 9.05 -2.59 -1.64
N ILE A 94 8.26 -2.91 -0.61
CA ILE A 94 8.75 -3.55 0.62
C ILE A 94 9.58 -4.82 0.33
N PHE A 95 9.14 -5.65 -0.61
CA PHE A 95 9.84 -6.88 -1.00
C PHE A 95 11.06 -6.60 -1.87
N LYS A 96 10.97 -5.61 -2.76
CA LYS A 96 12.11 -5.20 -3.59
C LYS A 96 13.24 -4.65 -2.72
N ASP A 97 12.91 -3.76 -1.80
CA ASP A 97 13.85 -3.15 -0.87
C ASP A 97 14.54 -4.24 -0.02
N GLN A 98 13.83 -5.30 0.38
CA GLN A 98 14.44 -6.42 1.09
C GLN A 98 15.54 -7.11 0.27
N LEU A 99 15.25 -7.39 -1.02
CA LEU A 99 16.16 -8.10 -1.92
C LEU A 99 17.41 -7.28 -2.27
N GLU A 100 17.35 -5.96 -2.11
CA GLU A 100 18.48 -5.05 -2.33
C GLU A 100 19.44 -5.00 -1.12
N ILE A 101 19.01 -5.46 0.06
CA ILE A 101 19.86 -5.51 1.25
C ILE A 101 20.73 -6.77 1.20
N PRO A 102 22.07 -6.63 1.29
CA PRO A 102 22.96 -7.78 1.38
C PRO A 102 22.58 -8.70 2.56
N PRO A 103 22.61 -10.03 2.42
CA PRO A 103 22.16 -10.94 3.49
C PRO A 103 22.85 -10.75 4.85
N ASP A 104 24.14 -10.39 4.84
CA ASP A 104 24.92 -10.16 6.06
C ASP A 104 24.58 -8.82 6.74
N GLU A 105 24.13 -7.84 5.98
CA GLU A 105 23.60 -6.56 6.50
C GLU A 105 22.17 -6.72 6.97
N TYR A 106 21.36 -7.47 6.21
CA TYR A 106 19.97 -7.76 6.53
C TYR A 106 19.85 -8.37 7.92
N ARG A 107 20.61 -9.43 8.21
CA ARG A 107 20.54 -10.13 9.51
C ARG A 107 21.04 -9.30 10.69
N LYS A 108 21.87 -8.27 10.47
CA LYS A 108 22.32 -7.34 11.54
C LYS A 108 21.19 -6.40 11.97
N GLN A 109 20.37 -5.97 11.01
CA GLN A 109 19.27 -5.03 11.26
C GLN A 109 17.96 -5.75 11.58
N TYR A 110 17.67 -6.85 10.88
CA TYR A 110 16.44 -7.63 10.96
C TYR A 110 16.80 -9.08 11.26
N PRO A 111 16.67 -9.54 12.52
CA PRO A 111 17.05 -10.90 12.90
C PRO A 111 16.23 -11.97 12.14
N ASN A 112 15.01 -11.64 11.72
CA ASN A 112 14.17 -12.46 10.87
C ASN A 112 13.18 -11.62 10.04
N ASP A 113 12.52 -12.28 9.09
CA ASP A 113 11.54 -11.67 8.19
C ASP A 113 10.37 -11.03 8.93
N TYR A 114 9.94 -11.60 10.07
CA TYR A 114 8.86 -11.01 10.88
C TYR A 114 9.22 -9.59 11.34
N VAL A 115 10.44 -9.36 11.84
CA VAL A 115 10.86 -8.02 12.30
C VAL A 115 10.87 -7.03 11.14
N TYR A 116 11.40 -7.43 9.98
CA TYR A 116 11.43 -6.60 8.79
C TYR A 116 10.03 -6.21 8.32
N TYR A 117 9.16 -7.19 8.09
CA TYR A 117 7.82 -6.94 7.59
C TYR A 117 6.95 -6.18 8.60
N LYS A 118 7.09 -6.47 9.91
CA LYS A 118 6.43 -5.69 10.96
C LYS A 118 6.76 -4.21 10.84
N GLU A 119 8.04 -3.86 10.74
CA GLU A 119 8.48 -2.47 10.63
C GLU A 119 7.96 -1.80 9.35
N LYS A 120 8.21 -2.41 8.19
CA LYS A 120 7.91 -1.77 6.89
C LYS A 120 6.42 -1.66 6.62
N ILE A 121 5.62 -2.67 6.97
CA ILE A 121 4.16 -2.61 6.79
C ILE A 121 3.55 -1.62 7.78
N SER A 122 3.98 -1.59 9.05
CA SER A 122 3.50 -0.59 10.01
C SER A 122 3.78 0.84 9.53
N ALA A 123 4.98 1.08 8.99
CA ALA A 123 5.33 2.37 8.41
C ALA A 123 4.45 2.74 7.21
N LEU A 124 4.15 1.79 6.33
CA LEU A 124 3.26 1.99 5.17
C LEU A 124 1.81 2.33 5.61
N LEU A 125 1.29 1.66 6.64
CA LEU A 125 -0.07 1.87 7.14
C LEU A 125 -0.21 3.13 8.00
N GLY A 126 0.90 3.61 8.57
CA GLY A 126 0.91 4.69 9.56
C GLY A 126 0.33 4.28 10.92
N GLU A 127 0.30 2.98 11.22
CA GLU A 127 -0.18 2.40 12.47
C GLU A 127 0.53 1.08 12.75
N GLU A 128 0.50 0.59 14.00
CA GLU A 128 1.11 -0.69 14.32
C GLU A 128 0.36 -1.83 13.60
N TRP A 129 1.14 -2.63 12.88
CA TRP A 129 0.69 -3.88 12.28
C TRP A 129 1.46 -5.03 12.90
N ASP A 130 0.75 -6.07 13.35
CA ASP A 130 1.34 -7.28 13.90
C ASP A 130 0.65 -8.50 13.30
N CYS A 131 1.41 -9.34 12.60
CA CYS A 131 0.91 -10.59 12.05
C CYS A 131 1.35 -11.77 12.89
N GLU A 132 0.39 -12.46 13.50
CA GLU A 132 0.64 -13.68 14.28
C GLU A 132 1.19 -14.82 13.41
N TYR A 133 0.71 -14.95 12.17
CA TYR A 133 1.07 -16.05 11.28
C TYR A 133 2.52 -16.01 10.81
N LEU A 134 3.07 -14.82 10.52
CA LEU A 134 4.50 -14.66 10.21
C LEU A 134 5.41 -15.12 11.35
N LYS A 135 4.97 -15.01 12.62
CA LYS A 135 5.78 -15.48 13.76
C LYS A 135 6.02 -16.99 13.67
N TYR A 136 5.03 -17.76 13.24
CA TYR A 136 5.17 -19.21 13.10
C TYR A 136 6.21 -19.60 12.04
N HIS A 137 6.29 -18.84 10.95
CA HIS A 137 7.19 -19.15 9.84
C HIS A 137 8.64 -18.71 10.09
N TYR A 138 8.87 -17.61 10.83
CA TYR A 138 10.18 -16.95 10.83
C TYR A 138 10.74 -16.63 12.23
N VAL A 139 9.98 -16.83 13.31
CA VAL A 139 10.47 -16.61 14.68
C VAL A 139 10.96 -17.91 15.33
N TYR A 140 10.60 -19.08 14.78
CA TYR A 140 10.98 -20.38 15.32
C TYR A 140 12.38 -20.89 14.90
N GLU A 141 13.17 -20.11 14.16
CA GLU A 141 14.56 -20.49 13.88
C GLU A 141 15.43 -20.36 15.15
N LEU A 142 15.74 -21.54 15.73
CA LEU A 142 16.86 -21.88 16.61
C LEU A 142 16.72 -21.60 18.12
N LYS A 143 16.03 -22.51 18.83
CA LYS A 143 16.67 -23.09 20.02
C LYS A 143 17.51 -24.26 19.53
N GLU A 144 18.81 -24.06 19.38
CA GLU A 144 19.75 -25.18 19.33
C GLU A 144 19.64 -25.95 20.67
N GLU A 145 19.29 -27.23 20.60
CA GLU A 145 19.59 -28.21 21.66
C GLU A 145 21.02 -28.73 21.51
#